data_AF-A0AAE1JGF4-F1
#
_entry.id   AF-A0AAE1JGF4-F1
#
_cell.length_a   1.000
_cell.length_b   1.000
_cell.length_c   1.000
_cell.angle_alpha   90.00
_cell.angle_beta   90.00
_cell.angle_gamma   90.00
#
_symmetry.space_group_name_H-M   'P 1'
#
loop_
_entity.id
_entity.type
_entity.pdbx_description
1 polymer ?
#
loop_
_entity_poly.entity_id
_entity_poly.type
_entity_poly.pdbx_seq_one_letter_code
_entity_poly.pdbx_strand_id
1 'polypeptide(L)'
;MSKIVMFLLLLVAFSHQLMAIEEGKVRILAIDGGGIRGILPSVILKQFELSLQKLNSSARIAEYFDVVAGTSTGGLIAALLTAPDPQNKDRPLYSADDILQFYRQHGPSIFTEDPNWYV
;
A
#
# COMPACT_ATOMS: atom_id res chain seq x y z
N MET A 1 -25.84 -43.30 10.89
CA MET A 1 -24.96 -42.23 11.41
C MET A 1 -25.62 -41.58 12.62
N SER A 2 -24.91 -41.45 13.74
CA SER A 2 -25.44 -40.74 14.93
C SER A 2 -25.66 -39.25 14.59
N LYS A 3 -26.75 -38.66 15.11
CA LYS A 3 -27.06 -37.22 14.93
C LYS A 3 -25.90 -36.31 15.34
N ILE A 4 -25.09 -36.73 16.30
CA ILE A 4 -23.89 -36.03 16.76
C ILE A 4 -22.81 -35.97 15.67
N VAL A 5 -22.61 -37.04 14.91
CA VAL A 5 -21.63 -37.09 13.82
C VAL A 5 -22.05 -36.16 12.68
N MET A 6 -23.35 -36.10 12.39
CA MET A 6 -23.88 -35.21 11.36
C MET A 6 -23.76 -33.73 11.76
N PHE A 7 -23.97 -33.41 13.04
CA PHE A 7 -23.80 -32.04 13.56
C PHE A 7 -22.33 -31.60 13.56
N LEU A 8 -21.40 -32.49 13.92
CA LEU A 8 -19.95 -32.24 13.82
C LEU A 8 -19.50 -32.02 12.38
N LEU A 9 -19.97 -32.85 11.44
CA LEU A 9 -19.69 -32.64 10.01
C LEU A 9 -20.26 -31.32 9.49
N LEU A 10 -21.46 -30.94 9.95
CA LEU A 10 -22.07 -29.65 9.58
C LEU A 10 -21.26 -28.49 10.14
N LEU A 11 -20.79 -28.58 11.39
CA LEU A 11 -19.94 -27.56 12.02
C LEU A 11 -18.59 -27.45 11.32
N VAL A 12 -17.96 -28.57 10.94
CA VAL A 12 -16.71 -28.56 10.19
C VAL A 12 -16.91 -27.95 8.80
N ALA A 13 -17.95 -28.34 8.07
CA ALA A 13 -18.29 -27.77 6.77
C ALA A 13 -18.61 -26.27 6.86
N PHE A 14 -19.36 -25.85 7.88
CA PHE A 14 -19.70 -24.44 8.12
C PHE A 14 -18.48 -23.64 8.57
N SER A 15 -17.57 -24.24 9.35
CA SER A 15 -16.30 -23.63 9.74
C SER A 15 -15.38 -23.44 8.55
N HIS A 16 -15.32 -24.39 7.61
CA HIS A 16 -14.57 -24.25 6.36
C HIS A 16 -15.17 -23.16 5.46
N GLN A 17 -16.50 -23.09 5.39
CA GLN A 17 -17.21 -22.04 4.65
C GLN A 17 -17.01 -20.64 5.27
N LEU A 18 -16.89 -20.54 6.61
CA LEU A 18 -16.58 -19.29 7.32
C LEU A 18 -15.08 -18.94 7.30
N MET A 19 -14.20 -19.94 7.29
CA MET A 19 -12.74 -19.80 7.24
C MET A 19 -12.20 -19.62 5.83
N ALA A 20 -13.06 -19.72 4.81
CA ALA A 20 -12.80 -19.15 3.50
C ALA A 20 -12.75 -17.61 3.64
N ILE A 21 -11.67 -17.11 4.24
CA ILE A 21 -11.04 -15.88 3.76
C ILE A 21 -11.00 -16.03 2.25
N GLU A 22 -11.42 -15.02 1.50
CA GLU A 22 -11.41 -15.04 0.03
C GLU A 22 -10.00 -15.32 -0.51
N GLU A 23 -9.58 -16.58 -0.52
CA GLU A 23 -8.36 -17.03 -1.15
C GLU A 23 -8.60 -16.92 -2.65
N GLY A 24 -7.95 -15.92 -3.28
CA GLY A 24 -7.90 -15.83 -4.73
C GLY A 24 -8.10 -14.44 -5.35
N LYS A 25 -8.28 -13.35 -4.58
CA LYS A 25 -8.33 -12.00 -5.17
C LYS A 25 -6.95 -11.35 -5.16
N VAL A 26 -6.48 -10.99 -6.36
CA VAL A 26 -5.29 -10.15 -6.56
C VAL A 26 -5.68 -8.68 -6.31
N ARG A 27 -4.96 -8.02 -5.40
CA ARG A 27 -5.13 -6.60 -5.04
C ARG A 27 -4.04 -5.77 -5.72
N ILE A 28 -4.47 -4.80 -6.52
CA ILE A 28 -3.57 -3.92 -7.28
C ILE A 28 -3.77 -2.48 -6.81
N LEU A 29 -2.66 -1.82 -6.45
CA LEU A 29 -2.61 -0.38 -6.23
C LEU A 29 -1.96 0.27 -7.44
N ALA A 30 -2.69 1.15 -8.14
CA ALA A 30 -2.20 1.89 -9.29
C ALA A 30 -2.19 3.39 -8.99
N ILE A 31 -1.06 4.06 -9.27
CA ILE A 31 -0.84 5.47 -8.94
C ILE A 31 -0.42 6.23 -10.21
N ASP A 32 -1.24 7.19 -10.61
CA ASP A 32 -0.98 8.01 -11.78
C ASP A 32 0.22 8.94 -11.60
N GLY A 33 0.82 9.30 -12.74
CA GLY A 33 1.82 10.37 -12.80
C GLY A 33 1.20 11.76 -12.68
N GLY A 34 2.02 12.76 -12.35
CA GLY A 34 1.52 14.12 -12.27
C GLY A 34 2.52 15.20 -11.89
N GLY A 35 3.83 14.90 -11.86
CA GLY A 35 4.84 15.83 -11.38
C GLY A 35 4.61 16.17 -9.91
N ILE A 36 4.76 17.44 -9.53
CA ILE A 36 4.54 17.90 -8.15
C ILE A 36 3.14 17.54 -7.60
N ARG A 37 2.15 17.30 -8.47
CA ARG A 37 0.81 16.83 -8.07
C ARG A 37 0.81 15.45 -7.43
N GLY A 38 1.93 14.72 -7.45
CA GLY A 38 2.14 13.51 -6.63
C GLY A 38 1.90 13.71 -5.13
N ILE A 39 1.89 14.96 -4.64
CA ILE A 39 1.42 15.30 -3.28
C ILE A 39 -0.02 14.83 -3.05
N LEU A 40 -0.91 14.95 -4.04
CA LEU A 40 -2.32 14.58 -3.89
C LEU A 40 -2.53 13.09 -3.58
N PRO A 41 -2.03 12.14 -4.40
CA PRO A 41 -2.11 10.73 -4.04
C PRO A 41 -1.33 10.41 -2.76
N SER A 42 -0.23 11.12 -2.45
CA SER A 42 0.51 10.92 -1.20
C SER A 42 -0.32 11.26 0.05
N VAL A 43 -1.14 12.32 0.01
CA VAL A 43 -2.09 12.65 1.09
C VAL A 43 -3.15 11.56 1.26
N ILE A 44 -3.69 11.05 0.14
CA ILE A 44 -4.69 9.96 0.15
C ILE A 44 -4.05 8.69 0.74
N LEU A 45 -2.86 8.32 0.30
CA LEU A 45 -2.13 7.15 0.78
C LEU A 45 -1.81 7.27 2.27
N LYS A 46 -1.38 8.43 2.76
CA LYS A 46 -1.20 8.66 4.20
C LYS A 46 -2.47 8.38 4.99
N GLN A 47 -3.60 8.93 4.55
CA GLN A 47 -4.86 8.73 5.25
C GLN A 47 -5.34 7.27 5.17
N PHE A 48 -5.07 6.61 4.05
CA PHE A 48 -5.36 5.20 3.85
C PHE A 48 -4.52 4.31 4.78
N GLU A 49 -3.20 4.53 4.87
CA GLU A 49 -2.32 3.81 5.80
C GLU A 49 -2.74 4.02 7.26
N LEU A 50 -3.08 5.26 7.65
CA LEU A 50 -3.63 5.55 8.98
C LEU A 50 -4.94 4.78 9.26
N SER A 51 -5.75 4.55 8.22
CA SER A 51 -6.99 3.80 8.36
C SER A 51 -6.73 2.30 8.52
N LEU A 52 -5.74 1.75 7.82
CA LEU A 52 -5.23 0.39 8.06
C LEU A 52 -4.64 0.26 9.47
N GLN A 53 -3.95 1.29 9.94
CA GLN A 53 -3.32 1.30 11.26
C GLN A 53 -4.30 1.30 12.44
N LYS A 54 -5.54 1.75 12.23
CA LYS A 54 -6.62 1.58 13.22
C LYS A 54 -7.00 0.11 13.43
N LEU A 55 -6.77 -0.75 12.43
CA LEU A 55 -7.04 -2.18 12.48
C LEU A 55 -5.78 -2.97 12.88
N ASN A 56 -4.62 -2.55 12.39
CA ASN A 56 -3.32 -3.14 12.71
C ASN A 56 -2.27 -2.03 12.85
N SER A 57 -1.86 -1.69 14.07
CA SER A 57 -1.00 -0.53 14.35
C SER A 57 0.35 -0.51 13.62
N SER A 58 0.85 -1.66 13.18
CA SER A 58 2.09 -1.77 12.40
C SER A 58 1.87 -1.80 10.88
N ALA A 59 0.64 -1.71 10.40
CA ALA A 59 0.33 -1.82 8.97
C ALA A 59 1.16 -0.88 8.09
N ARG A 60 1.63 -1.42 6.96
CA ARG A 60 2.16 -0.67 5.82
C ARG A 60 1.36 -0.99 4.56
N ILE A 61 1.12 0.00 3.71
CA ILE A 61 0.30 -0.20 2.49
C ILE A 61 0.76 -1.40 1.66
N ALA A 62 2.07 -1.55 1.44
CA ALA A 62 2.61 -2.61 0.58
C ALA A 62 2.32 -4.03 1.10
N GLU A 63 2.02 -4.22 2.39
CA GLU A 63 1.64 -5.51 2.96
C GLU A 63 0.22 -5.95 2.56
N TYR A 64 -0.58 -5.03 1.99
CA TYR A 64 -1.98 -5.25 1.63
C TYR A 64 -2.22 -5.35 0.11
N PHE A 65 -1.19 -5.22 -0.71
CA PHE A 65 -1.31 -5.27 -2.17
C PHE A 65 -0.30 -6.25 -2.76
N ASP A 66 -0.77 -7.07 -3.70
CA ASP A 66 0.06 -8.03 -4.41
C ASP A 66 0.88 -7.34 -5.52
N VAL A 67 0.33 -6.26 -6.07
CA VAL A 67 1.00 -5.43 -7.09
C VAL A 67 0.82 -3.96 -6.75
N VAL A 68 1.92 -3.21 -6.77
CA VAL A 68 1.94 -1.75 -6.69
C VAL A 68 2.57 -1.22 -7.96
N ALA A 69 1.83 -0.40 -8.70
CA ALA A 69 2.26 0.15 -9.99
C ALA A 69 2.08 1.67 -10.00
N GLY A 70 2.92 2.35 -10.77
CA GLY A 70 2.72 3.76 -11.06
C GLY A 70 3.62 4.29 -12.16
N THR A 71 3.21 5.43 -12.72
CA THR A 71 3.90 6.08 -13.85
C THR A 71 4.51 7.40 -13.40
N SER A 72 5.75 7.71 -13.81
CA SER A 72 6.44 8.96 -13.44
C SER A 72 6.48 9.14 -11.91
N THR A 73 5.95 10.23 -11.36
CA THR A 73 5.84 10.45 -9.91
C THR A 73 5.04 9.38 -9.18
N GLY A 74 4.05 8.76 -9.84
CA GLY A 74 3.37 7.59 -9.29
C GLY A 74 4.29 6.36 -9.20
N GLY A 75 5.23 6.22 -10.14
CA GLY A 75 6.26 5.17 -10.12
C GLY A 75 7.28 5.41 -9.00
N LEU A 76 7.68 6.67 -8.76
CA LEU A 76 8.50 7.03 -7.61
C LEU A 76 7.79 6.69 -6.29
N ILE A 77 6.49 6.99 -6.16
CA ILE A 77 5.70 6.63 -4.98
C ILE A 77 5.63 5.11 -4.82
N ALA A 78 5.35 4.37 -5.91
CA ALA A 78 5.32 2.91 -5.89
C ALA A 78 6.66 2.31 -5.43
N ALA A 79 7.77 2.86 -5.92
CA ALA A 79 9.12 2.44 -5.51
C ALA A 79 9.38 2.70 -4.02
N LEU A 80 9.01 3.88 -3.51
CA LEU A 80 9.18 4.20 -2.08
C LEU A 80 8.30 3.33 -1.19
N LEU A 81 7.03 3.09 -1.57
CA LEU A 81 6.12 2.22 -0.82
C LEU A 81 6.61 0.76 -0.73
N THR A 82 7.41 0.31 -1.69
CA THR A 82 7.84 -1.09 -1.80
C THR A 82 9.34 -1.29 -1.55
N ALA A 83 10.09 -0.22 -1.28
CA ALA A 83 11.51 -0.29 -1.02
C ALA A 83 11.77 -1.13 0.25
N PRO A 84 12.56 -2.21 0.20
CA PRO A 84 12.78 -3.07 1.36
C PRO A 84 13.63 -2.34 2.42
N ASP A 85 13.26 -2.47 3.69
CA ASP A 85 14.08 -1.98 4.79
C ASP A 85 15.37 -2.82 4.92
N PRO A 86 16.57 -2.22 4.85
CA PRO A 86 17.83 -2.95 5.00
C PRO A 86 17.97 -3.68 6.34
N GLN A 87 17.32 -3.18 7.39
CA GLN A 87 17.34 -3.77 8.73
C GLN A 87 16.22 -4.79 8.93
N ASN A 88 15.16 -4.71 8.13
CA ASN A 88 14.03 -5.64 8.16
C ASN A 88 13.44 -5.86 6.76
N LYS A 89 13.99 -6.83 6.02
CA LYS A 89 13.64 -7.07 4.62
C LYS A 89 12.16 -7.44 4.38
N ASP A 90 11.44 -7.86 5.41
CA ASP A 90 10.03 -8.23 5.33
C ASP A 90 9.09 -7.00 5.40
N ARG A 91 9.65 -5.78 5.51
CA ARG A 91 8.89 -4.55 5.66
C ARG A 91 9.38 -3.46 4.71
N PRO A 92 8.49 -2.60 4.20
CA PRO A 92 8.93 -1.43 3.46
C PRO A 92 9.62 -0.41 4.37
N LEU A 93 10.68 0.20 3.83
CA LEU A 93 11.51 1.21 4.48
C LEU A 93 10.73 2.49 4.79
N TYR A 94 9.84 2.91 3.88
CA TYR A 94 9.12 4.17 3.97
C TYR A 94 7.64 3.94 4.30
N SER A 95 7.11 4.78 5.19
CA SER A 95 5.68 4.93 5.40
C SER A 95 5.04 5.83 4.35
N ALA A 96 3.71 5.82 4.25
CA ALA A 96 3.00 6.73 3.37
C ALA A 96 3.15 8.21 3.79
N ASP A 97 3.40 8.48 5.07
CA ASP A 97 3.70 9.85 5.54
C ASP A 97 5.10 10.30 5.10
N ASP A 98 6.10 9.43 5.11
CA ASP A 98 7.46 9.75 4.65
C ASP A 98 7.45 10.21 3.19
N ILE A 99 6.62 9.58 2.35
CA ILE A 99 6.45 9.97 0.95
C ILE A 99 5.82 11.36 0.81
N LEU A 100 4.82 11.69 1.65
CA LEU A 100 4.27 13.04 1.68
C LEU A 100 5.32 14.07 2.12
N GLN A 101 6.14 13.73 3.13
CA GLN A 101 7.23 14.60 3.58
C GLN A 101 8.30 14.76 2.51
N PHE A 102 8.63 13.70 1.77
CA PHE A 102 9.58 13.76 0.65
C PHE A 102 9.18 14.84 -0.36
N TYR A 103 7.91 14.87 -0.80
CA TYR A 103 7.45 15.91 -1.72
C TYR A 103 7.42 17.30 -1.09
N ARG A 104 7.13 17.43 0.21
CA ARG A 104 7.16 18.74 0.90
C ARG A 104 8.58 19.28 1.02
N GLN A 105 9.55 18.42 1.28
CA GLN A 105 10.94 18.80 1.51
C GLN A 105 11.71 18.98 0.19
N HIS A 106 11.55 18.05 -0.75
CA HIS A 106 12.33 18.01 -1.98
C HIS A 106 11.56 18.52 -3.21
N GLY A 107 10.23 18.66 -3.13
CA GLY A 107 9.42 19.18 -4.23
C GLY A 107 9.92 20.52 -4.77
N PRO A 108 10.19 21.54 -3.93
CA PRO A 108 10.68 22.83 -4.42
C PRO A 108 12.02 22.76 -5.16
N SER A 109 12.92 21.85 -4.79
CA SER A 109 14.21 21.68 -5.47
C SER A 109 14.12 20.82 -6.73
N ILE A 110 13.24 19.82 -6.74
CA ILE A 110 13.00 18.95 -7.91
C ILE A 110 12.23 19.71 -9.00
N PHE A 111 11.24 20.51 -8.62
CA PHE A 111 10.37 21.25 -9.53
C PHE A 111 10.68 22.75 -9.50
N THR A 112 11.97 23.08 -9.47
CA THR A 112 12.44 24.46 -9.60
C THR A 112 12.45 24.89 -11.06
N GLU A 113 12.24 26.18 -11.32
CA GLU A 113 12.44 26.72 -12.66
C GLU A 113 13.94 26.79 -12.95
N ASP A 114 14.39 26.12 -14.02
CA ASP A 114 15.75 26.30 -14.51
C ASP A 114 15.78 27.50 -15.46
N PRO A 115 16.38 28.65 -15.08
CA PRO A 115 16.43 29.82 -15.96
C PRO A 115 17.23 29.56 -17.25
N ASN A 116 18.01 28.48 -17.33
CA ASN A 116 18.79 28.13 -18.51
C ASN A 116 18.12 27.10 -19.43
N TRP A 117 16.85 26.74 -19.20
CA TRP A 117 16.23 25.67 -19.98
C TRP A 117 15.96 26.02 -21.45
N TYR A 118 16.02 27.31 -21.80
CA TYR A 118 15.82 27.83 -23.15
C TYR A 118 17.12 28.29 -23.86
N VAL A 119 18.31 28.04 -23.28
CA VAL A 119 19.59 28.51 -23.86
C VAL A 119 20.22 27.45 -24.75
#